data_AF-Q04GZ8-F1
#
_entry.id   AF-Q04GZ8-F1
#
_cell.length_a   1.000
_cell.length_b   1.000
_cell.length_c   1.000
_cell.angle_alpha   90.00
_cell.angle_beta   90.00
_cell.angle_gamma   90.00
#
_symmetry.space_group_name_H-M   'P 1'
#
loop_
_entity.id
_entity.type
_entity.pdbx_description
1 polymer ?
#
loop_
_entity_poly.entity_id
_entity_poly.type
_entity_poly.pdbx_seq_one_letter_code
_entity_poly.pdbx_strand_id
1 'polypeptide(L)'
;MDYKELATNILKNVGGKENVNDVIHCVTRLRFHLKDESKANDTAIKNMDGVMDVIHAGGQYQVVIGPQVDDVYDALVKVGCFQKKEEVSLDQGQNDEKKYGEKDQKQEGLFSRFLGLISSIFQPVLGILMASGMFKALVSLFTVAGIMSKTSGTYVILYALGDALFYFFPVALGWSAAKRFGMKELYGITLGGILVYPTLVSAVTSKTLYTFFAGSAFSLPVRLTFLGIPVVTQTY
;
A
#
# COMPACT_ATOMS: atom_id res chain seq x y z
N MET A 1 24.24 8.89 -24.68
CA MET A 1 24.12 9.45 -23.33
C MET A 1 24.50 8.35 -22.35
N ASP A 2 25.51 8.56 -21.49
CA ASP A 2 25.86 7.58 -20.45
C ASP A 2 25.03 7.87 -19.20
N TYR A 3 24.02 7.04 -18.94
CA TYR A 3 23.13 7.20 -17.79
C TYR A 3 23.85 7.08 -16.45
N LYS A 4 24.96 6.35 -16.39
CA LYS A 4 25.77 6.21 -15.17
C LYS A 4 26.53 7.51 -14.88
N GLU A 5 27.06 8.15 -15.92
CA GLU A 5 27.72 9.45 -15.80
C GLU A 5 26.72 10.53 -15.38
N LEU A 6 25.56 10.57 -16.04
CA LEU A 6 24.47 11.51 -15.70
C LEU A 6 24.01 11.33 -14.24
N ALA A 7 23.73 10.09 -13.82
CA ALA A 7 23.33 9.80 -12.45
C ALA A 7 24.39 10.19 -11.41
N THR A 8 25.68 9.96 -11.71
CA THR A 8 26.79 10.33 -10.83
C THR A 8 26.91 11.85 -10.70
N ASN A 9 26.76 12.56 -11.81
CA ASN A 9 26.83 14.02 -11.86
C ASN A 9 25.63 14.65 -11.14
N ILE A 10 24.42 14.12 -11.32
CA ILE A 10 23.23 14.55 -10.57
C ILE A 10 23.46 14.35 -9.08
N LEU A 11 23.88 13.15 -8.64
CA LEU A 11 24.11 12.85 -7.23
C LEU A 11 25.14 13.79 -6.58
N LYS A 12 26.21 14.13 -7.29
CA LYS A 12 27.22 15.07 -6.82
C LYS A 12 26.66 16.48 -6.66
N ASN A 13 25.86 16.94 -7.62
CA ASN A 13 25.34 18.31 -7.65
C ASN A 13 24.09 18.52 -6.79
N VAL A 14 23.42 17.47 -6.31
CA VAL A 14 22.39 17.57 -5.27
C VAL A 14 22.97 17.59 -3.85
N GLY A 15 24.30 17.69 -3.70
CA GLY A 15 24.97 17.74 -2.40
C GLY A 15 25.42 16.38 -1.86
N GLY A 16 25.53 15.36 -2.72
CA GLY A 16 26.03 14.04 -2.36
C GLY A 16 24.97 13.11 -1.77
N LYS A 17 25.35 11.84 -1.57
CA LYS A 17 24.49 10.80 -0.99
C LYS A 17 23.97 11.19 0.39
N GLU A 18 24.82 11.83 1.18
CA GLU A 18 24.55 12.31 2.52
C GLU A 18 23.44 13.36 2.57
N ASN A 19 23.20 14.09 1.48
CA ASN A 19 22.13 15.08 1.38
C ASN A 19 20.81 14.50 0.86
N VAL A 20 20.78 13.27 0.35
CA VAL A 20 19.57 12.62 -0.17
C VAL A 20 18.96 11.74 0.92
N ASN A 21 17.74 12.06 1.35
CA ASN A 21 16.96 11.17 2.22
C ASN A 21 16.36 10.02 1.42
N ASP A 22 15.79 10.34 0.26
CA ASP A 22 15.13 9.37 -0.60
C ASP A 22 15.03 9.90 -2.03
N VAL A 23 14.91 8.98 -2.98
CA VAL A 23 14.71 9.28 -4.39
C VAL A 23 13.68 8.32 -4.98
N ILE A 24 12.70 8.90 -5.66
CA ILE A 24 11.68 8.18 -6.45
C ILE A 24 11.66 8.75 -7.87
N HIS A 25 10.94 8.12 -8.77
CA HIS A 25 10.75 8.64 -10.12
C HIS A 25 9.28 8.59 -10.54
N CYS A 26 8.91 9.39 -11.52
CA CYS A 26 7.69 9.17 -12.28
C CYS A 26 8.09 8.94 -13.74
N VAL A 27 7.14 9.00 -14.67
CA VAL A 27 7.37 8.78 -16.11
C VAL A 27 8.40 9.75 -16.73
N THR A 28 8.60 10.95 -16.16
CA THR A 28 9.49 11.96 -16.77
C THR A 28 10.47 12.64 -15.81
N ARG A 29 10.42 12.35 -14.50
CA ARG A 29 11.15 13.13 -13.49
C ARG A 29 11.71 12.27 -12.39
N LEU A 30 12.93 12.56 -11.97
CA LEU A 30 13.47 12.12 -10.68
C LEU A 30 13.01 13.09 -9.61
N ARG A 31 12.56 12.57 -8.47
CA ARG A 31 12.09 13.38 -7.34
C ARG A 31 12.94 13.06 -6.12
N PHE A 32 13.77 14.00 -5.73
CA PHE A 32 14.64 13.89 -4.57
C PHE A 32 13.97 14.52 -3.35
N HIS A 33 14.02 13.80 -2.24
CA HIS A 33 13.82 14.36 -0.91
C HIS A 33 15.19 14.70 -0.33
N LEU A 34 15.59 15.96 -0.43
CA LEU A 34 16.87 16.42 0.10
C LEU A 34 16.76 16.79 1.59
N LYS A 35 17.86 16.67 2.32
CA LYS A 35 17.97 17.19 3.70
C LYS A 35 18.06 18.71 3.70
N ASP A 36 18.85 19.23 2.75
CA ASP A 36 19.11 20.65 2.58
C ASP A 36 19.17 20.99 1.10
N GLU A 37 18.14 21.68 0.59
CA GLU A 37 18.06 22.09 -0.81
C GLU A 37 19.11 23.14 -1.17
N SER A 38 19.63 23.92 -0.20
CA SER A 38 20.64 24.95 -0.49
C SER A 38 21.98 24.40 -0.97
N LYS A 39 22.21 23.10 -0.76
CA LYS A 39 23.38 22.37 -1.25
C LYS A 39 23.23 21.85 -2.68
N ALA A 40 22.02 21.92 -3.24
CA ALA A 40 21.78 21.58 -4.62
C ALA A 40 22.22 22.71 -5.54
N ASN A 41 22.86 22.36 -6.65
CA ASN A 41 23.29 23.32 -7.66
C ASN A 41 22.38 23.24 -8.89
N ASP A 42 21.29 23.99 -8.86
CA ASP A 42 20.28 24.03 -9.91
C ASP A 42 20.89 24.39 -11.26
N THR A 43 21.80 25.36 -11.30
CA THR A 43 22.43 25.84 -12.53
C THR A 43 23.31 24.75 -13.16
N ALA A 44 24.06 24.01 -12.35
CA ALA A 44 24.86 22.90 -12.85
C ALA A 44 23.96 21.77 -13.38
N ILE A 45 22.88 21.44 -12.68
CA ILE A 45 21.97 20.33 -13.05
C ILE A 45 21.16 20.66 -14.31
N LYS A 46 20.64 21.89 -14.45
CA LYS A 46 19.92 22.32 -15.66
C LYS A 46 20.77 22.31 -16.93
N ASN A 47 22.09 22.44 -16.80
CA ASN A 47 23.01 22.45 -17.94
C ASN A 47 23.58 21.06 -18.28
N MET A 48 23.17 20.00 -17.58
CA MET A 48 23.60 18.63 -17.90
C MET A 48 22.89 18.12 -19.14
N ASP A 49 23.63 17.43 -20.01
CA ASP A 49 23.05 16.72 -21.14
C ASP A 49 22.05 15.67 -20.64
N GLY A 50 20.79 15.77 -21.06
CA GLY A 50 19.70 14.89 -20.62
C GLY A 50 18.83 15.41 -19.49
N VAL A 51 19.10 16.61 -18.97
CA VAL A 51 18.21 17.32 -18.05
C VAL A 51 17.48 18.42 -18.82
N MET A 52 16.15 18.37 -18.81
CA MET A 52 15.30 19.37 -19.45
C MET A 52 15.02 20.56 -18.53
N ASP A 53 14.82 20.31 -17.23
CA ASP A 53 14.55 21.35 -16.24
C ASP A 53 14.79 20.85 -14.81
N VAL A 54 14.88 21.78 -13.87
CA VAL A 54 14.83 21.54 -12.43
C VAL A 54 13.69 22.35 -11.82
N ILE A 55 12.84 21.66 -11.06
CA ILE A 55 11.62 22.21 -10.45
C ILE A 55 11.65 21.93 -8.95
N HIS A 56 11.29 22.94 -8.15
CA HIS A 56 11.12 22.82 -6.71
C HIS A 56 9.62 22.91 -6.41
N ALA A 57 8.98 21.78 -6.11
CA ALA A 57 7.55 21.72 -5.87
C ALA A 57 7.18 20.59 -4.93
N GLY A 58 6.29 20.88 -3.96
CA GLY A 58 5.79 19.91 -2.98
C GLY A 58 6.88 19.30 -2.11
N GLY A 59 7.81 20.13 -1.61
CA GLY A 59 8.92 19.72 -0.75
C GLY A 59 9.91 18.74 -1.39
N GLN A 60 9.93 18.69 -2.72
CA GLN A 60 10.79 17.83 -3.52
C GLN A 60 11.62 18.65 -4.49
N TYR A 61 12.88 18.27 -4.61
CA TYR A 61 13.78 18.72 -5.66
C TYR A 61 13.60 17.79 -6.87
N GLN A 62 13.04 18.30 -7.96
CA GLN A 62 12.67 17.49 -9.12
C GLN A 62 13.60 17.78 -10.31
N VAL A 63 14.19 16.73 -10.87
CA VAL A 63 15.01 16.80 -12.08
C VAL A 63 14.20 16.19 -13.23
N VAL A 64 13.86 17.01 -14.22
CA VAL A 64 13.10 16.60 -15.40
C VAL A 64 14.07 16.02 -16.43
N ILE A 65 13.92 14.74 -16.75
CA ILE A 65 14.78 14.02 -17.71
C ILE A 65 14.00 13.69 -18.98
N GLY A 66 12.72 13.34 -18.85
CA GLY A 66 11.90 12.83 -19.94
C GLY A 66 11.78 11.29 -19.92
N PRO A 67 11.44 10.65 -21.05
CA PRO A 67 11.04 9.23 -21.10
C PRO A 67 12.12 8.22 -20.65
N GLN A 68 13.38 8.65 -20.53
CA GLN A 68 14.52 7.81 -20.17
C GLN A 68 14.80 7.80 -18.65
N VAL A 69 13.89 8.36 -17.85
CA VAL A 69 14.08 8.54 -16.40
C VAL A 69 14.27 7.21 -15.65
N ASP A 70 13.64 6.12 -16.10
CA ASP A 70 13.76 4.80 -15.48
C ASP A 70 15.21 4.29 -15.53
N ASP A 71 15.88 4.45 -16.68
CA ASP A 71 17.27 4.05 -16.87
C ASP A 71 18.22 4.88 -15.99
N VAL A 72 17.94 6.19 -15.87
CA VAL A 72 18.74 7.09 -15.02
C VAL A 72 18.49 6.80 -13.54
N TYR A 73 17.26 6.47 -13.15
CA TYR A 73 16.94 6.06 -11.78
C TYR A 73 17.69 4.78 -11.40
N ASP A 74 17.68 3.76 -12.27
CA ASP A 74 18.39 2.51 -12.03
C ASP A 74 19.91 2.70 -11.92
N ALA A 75 20.48 3.61 -12.73
CA ALA A 75 21.87 4.01 -12.60
C ALA A 75 22.14 4.75 -11.28
N LEU A 76 21.25 5.65 -10.86
CA LEU A 76 21.38 6.45 -9.65
C LEU A 76 21.24 5.62 -8.37
N VAL A 77 20.34 4.65 -8.35
CA VAL A 77 20.21 3.69 -7.25
C VAL A 77 21.49 2.86 -7.10
N LYS A 78 22.10 2.43 -8.21
CA LYS A 78 23.38 1.70 -8.20
C LYS A 78 24.54 2.56 -7.71
N VAL A 79 24.66 3.79 -8.20
CA VAL A 79 25.76 4.72 -7.85
C VAL A 79 25.64 5.22 -6.41
N GLY A 80 24.43 5.56 -5.96
CA GLY A 80 24.16 6.04 -4.61
C GLY A 80 24.02 4.94 -3.56
N CYS A 81 24.01 3.66 -3.95
CA CYS A 81 23.64 2.52 -3.12
C CYS A 81 22.36 2.80 -2.30
N PHE A 82 21.33 3.34 -2.96
CA PHE A 82 20.00 3.48 -2.38
C PHE A 82 19.30 2.12 -2.39
N GLN A 83 18.39 1.85 -1.45
CA GLN A 83 17.54 0.66 -1.56
C GLN A 83 16.52 0.91 -2.67
N LYS A 84 16.47 0.04 -3.68
CA LYS A 84 15.47 0.13 -4.76
C LYS A 84 14.08 0.01 -4.13
N LYS A 85 13.31 1.10 -4.14
CA LYS A 85 11.89 1.07 -3.81
C LYS A 85 11.18 0.63 -5.08
N GLU A 86 10.62 -0.57 -5.07
CA GLU A 86 9.75 -1.02 -6.15
C GLU A 86 8.51 -0.13 -6.17
N GLU A 87 8.38 0.72 -7.19
CA GLU A 87 7.14 1.41 -7.50
C GLU A 87 6.30 0.56 -8.45
N VAL A 88 5.09 0.24 -7.98
CA VAL A 88 4.01 -0.28 -8.80
C VAL A 88 3.51 0.89 -9.64
N SER A 89 3.89 0.88 -10.92
CA SER A 89 3.36 1.80 -11.92
C SER A 89 1.89 1.50 -12.18
N LEU A 90 1.01 2.38 -11.67
CA LEU A 90 -0.37 2.49 -12.12
C LEU A 90 -0.69 3.97 -12.32
N ASP A 91 -0.58 4.40 -13.57
CA ASP A 91 -1.27 5.59 -14.06
C ASP A 91 -2.76 5.25 -14.18
N GLN A 92 -3.61 5.87 -13.35
CA GLN A 92 -4.74 6.70 -13.78
C GLN A 92 -5.68 7.02 -12.61
N GLY A 93 -6.09 8.28 -12.57
CA GLY A 93 -7.31 8.71 -11.90
C GLY A 93 -7.06 9.45 -10.59
N GLN A 94 -7.09 10.79 -10.69
CA GLN A 94 -7.29 11.75 -9.62
C GLN A 94 -7.89 11.15 -8.34
N ASN A 95 -7.08 11.06 -7.31
CA ASN A 95 -7.48 11.47 -5.98
C ASN A 95 -6.25 12.03 -5.29
N ASP A 96 -6.43 13.18 -4.67
CA ASP A 96 -5.45 13.88 -3.87
C ASP A 96 -4.85 12.96 -2.81
N GLU A 97 -3.74 12.29 -3.14
CA GLU A 97 -2.81 11.79 -2.14
C GLU A 97 -2.03 12.99 -1.60
N LYS A 98 -2.69 13.72 -0.70
CA LYS A 98 -1.99 14.38 0.38
C LYS A 98 -1.09 13.33 1.02
N LYS A 99 0.19 13.41 0.69
CA LYS A 99 1.27 12.95 1.55
C LYS A 99 0.96 13.46 2.96
N TYR A 100 0.46 12.57 3.82
CA TYR A 100 0.62 12.75 5.25
C TYR A 100 2.11 12.56 5.52
N GLY A 101 2.84 13.67 5.39
CA GLY A 101 4.29 13.68 5.43
C GLY A 101 4.92 14.91 4.81
N GLU A 102 4.32 16.09 4.97
CA GLU A 102 5.06 17.35 4.83
C GLU A 102 4.76 18.26 6.02
N LYS A 103 5.78 18.37 6.88
CA LYS A 103 6.02 19.37 7.92
C LYS A 103 4.81 20.17 8.42
N ASP A 104 4.27 19.70 9.54
CA ASP A 104 3.89 20.60 10.61
C ASP A 104 4.39 19.96 11.92
N GLN A 105 5.37 20.58 12.58
CA GLN A 105 5.76 20.25 13.96
C GLN A 105 4.66 20.68 14.93
N LYS A 106 3.43 20.22 14.72
CA LYS A 106 2.36 20.24 15.70
C LYS A 106 2.17 18.82 16.18
N GLN A 107 2.77 18.55 17.34
CA GLN A 107 2.55 17.39 18.21
C GLN A 107 1.59 16.37 17.59
N GLU A 108 2.15 15.41 16.85
CA GLU A 108 1.38 14.26 16.39
C GLU A 108 0.81 13.58 17.65
N GLY A 109 -0.48 13.78 17.88
CA GLY A 109 -1.17 13.05 18.93
C GLY A 109 -1.01 11.55 18.67
N LEU A 110 -0.90 10.75 19.72
CA LEU A 110 -0.83 9.28 19.59
C LEU A 110 -1.92 8.71 18.68
N PHE A 111 -3.07 9.40 18.63
CA PHE A 111 -4.19 9.10 17.75
C PHE A 111 -3.90 9.31 16.25
N SER A 112 -3.24 10.41 15.83
CA SER A 112 -2.90 10.62 14.42
C SER A 112 -1.86 9.62 13.95
N ARG A 113 -0.90 9.27 14.80
CA ARG A 113 0.10 8.23 14.52
C ARG A 113 -0.54 6.84 14.40
N PHE A 114 -1.51 6.52 15.26
CA PHE A 114 -2.28 5.29 15.17
C PHE A 114 -3.10 5.21 13.87
N LEU A 115 -3.79 6.29 13.50
CA LEU A 115 -4.50 6.36 12.22
C LEU A 115 -3.55 6.20 11.04
N GLY A 116 -2.39 6.86 11.08
CA GLY A 116 -1.35 6.72 10.06
C GLY A 116 -0.83 5.28 9.94
N LEU A 117 -0.72 4.55 11.06
CA LEU A 117 -0.37 3.12 11.04
C LEU A 117 -1.44 2.31 10.31
N ILE A 118 -2.72 2.48 10.65
CA ILE A 118 -3.82 1.78 9.97
C ILE A 118 -3.79 2.11 8.48
N SER A 119 -3.75 3.38 8.10
CA SER A 119 -3.72 3.80 6.69
C SER A 119 -2.55 3.17 5.94
N SER A 120 -1.35 3.13 6.52
CA SER A 120 -0.17 2.54 5.89
C SER A 120 -0.28 1.03 5.65
N ILE A 121 -1.02 0.31 6.51
CA ILE A 121 -1.24 -1.13 6.36
C ILE A 121 -2.31 -1.40 5.27
N PHE A 122 -3.29 -0.51 5.12
CA PHE A 122 -4.37 -0.70 4.16
C PHE A 122 -4.02 -0.24 2.74
N GLN A 123 -3.14 0.76 2.59
CA GLN A 123 -2.73 1.33 1.31
C GLN A 123 -2.39 0.27 0.23
N PRO A 124 -1.55 -0.75 0.50
CA PRO A 124 -1.19 -1.75 -0.52
C PRO A 124 -2.36 -2.62 -0.98
N VAL A 125 -3.43 -2.72 -0.18
CA VAL A 125 -4.59 -3.57 -0.46
C VAL A 125 -5.73 -2.77 -1.09
N LEU A 126 -5.67 -1.44 -1.04
CA LEU A 126 -6.80 -0.58 -1.37
C LEU A 126 -7.22 -0.69 -2.84
N GLY A 127 -6.27 -0.69 -3.78
CA GLY A 127 -6.57 -0.79 -5.21
C GLY A 127 -7.25 -2.11 -5.59
N ILE A 128 -6.71 -3.24 -5.12
CA ILE A 128 -7.30 -4.56 -5.37
C ILE A 128 -8.64 -4.72 -4.64
N LEU A 129 -8.82 -4.09 -3.47
CA LEU A 129 -10.09 -4.07 -2.74
C LEU A 129 -11.21 -3.39 -3.52
N MET A 130 -10.91 -2.25 -4.16
CA MET A 130 -11.87 -1.57 -5.03
C MET A 130 -12.25 -2.44 -6.22
N ALA A 131 -11.27 -3.04 -6.90
CA ALA A 131 -11.50 -3.91 -8.05
C ALA A 131 -12.33 -5.15 -7.66
N SER A 132 -11.96 -5.85 -6.59
CA SER A 132 -12.69 -7.00 -6.05
C SER A 132 -14.13 -6.64 -5.68
N GLY A 133 -14.34 -5.51 -5.00
CA GLY A 133 -15.67 -5.05 -4.60
C GLY A 133 -16.57 -4.73 -5.79
N MET A 134 -16.06 -3.97 -6.76
CA MET A 134 -16.79 -3.66 -8.00
C MET A 134 -17.11 -4.90 -8.82
N PHE A 135 -16.16 -5.83 -8.93
CA PHE A 135 -16.37 -7.08 -9.65
C PHE A 135 -17.44 -7.95 -8.99
N LYS A 136 -17.35 -8.14 -7.67
CA LYS A 136 -18.35 -8.85 -6.87
C LYS A 136 -19.74 -8.22 -6.98
N ALA A 137 -19.83 -6.89 -7.00
CA ALA A 137 -21.08 -6.16 -7.20
C ALA A 137 -21.67 -6.40 -8.59
N LEU A 138 -20.84 -6.36 -9.64
CA LEU A 138 -21.27 -6.61 -11.02
C LEU A 138 -21.81 -8.05 -11.20
N VAL A 139 -21.08 -9.05 -10.68
CA VAL A 139 -21.52 -10.45 -10.71
C VAL A 139 -22.84 -10.63 -9.95
N SER A 140 -22.98 -9.95 -8.80
CA SER A 140 -24.22 -9.97 -8.03
C SER A 140 -25.38 -9.30 -8.78
N LEU A 141 -25.13 -8.22 -9.52
CA LEU A 141 -26.14 -7.56 -10.36
C LEU A 141 -26.67 -8.49 -11.45
N PHE A 142 -25.82 -9.29 -12.09
CA PHE A 142 -26.28 -10.30 -13.06
C PHE A 142 -27.21 -11.35 -12.42
N THR A 143 -27.05 -11.64 -11.13
CA THR A 143 -28.01 -12.52 -10.44
C THR A 143 -29.34 -11.85 -10.15
N VAL A 144 -29.33 -10.57 -9.78
CA VAL A 144 -30.56 -9.80 -9.54
C VAL A 144 -31.33 -9.56 -10.84
N ALA A 145 -30.62 -9.31 -11.94
CA ALA A 145 -31.19 -9.13 -13.27
C ALA A 145 -31.71 -10.43 -13.92
N GLY A 146 -31.56 -11.59 -13.25
CA GLY A 146 -32.00 -12.89 -13.77
C GLY A 146 -31.13 -13.46 -14.90
N ILE A 147 -30.00 -12.81 -15.23
CA ILE A 147 -29.06 -13.27 -16.26
C ILE A 147 -28.29 -14.52 -15.78
N MET A 148 -28.11 -14.66 -14.45
CA MET A 148 -27.33 -15.75 -13.86
C MET A 148 -27.97 -16.27 -12.58
N SER A 149 -27.97 -17.59 -12.38
CA SER A 149 -28.38 -18.20 -11.11
C SER A 149 -27.22 -18.27 -10.13
N LYS A 150 -27.48 -18.03 -8.83
CA LYS A 150 -26.51 -18.24 -7.75
C LYS A 150 -26.04 -19.69 -7.60
N THR A 151 -26.79 -20.64 -8.15
CA THR A 151 -26.44 -22.07 -8.15
C THR A 151 -25.63 -22.48 -9.38
N SER A 152 -25.45 -21.60 -10.36
CA SER A 152 -24.68 -21.93 -11.55
C SER A 152 -23.18 -21.99 -11.20
N GLY A 153 -22.45 -22.94 -11.79
CA GLY A 153 -21.00 -23.03 -11.62
C GLY A 153 -20.27 -21.77 -12.09
N THR A 154 -20.79 -21.10 -13.13
CA THR A 154 -20.27 -19.82 -13.62
C THR A 154 -20.36 -18.74 -12.54
N TYR A 155 -21.50 -18.63 -11.85
CA TYR A 155 -21.63 -17.68 -10.75
C TYR A 155 -20.66 -17.99 -9.63
N VAL A 156 -20.56 -19.25 -9.22
CA VAL A 156 -19.68 -19.66 -8.11
C VAL A 156 -18.23 -19.27 -8.39
N ILE A 157 -17.72 -19.52 -9.59
CA ILE A 157 -16.35 -19.18 -9.98
C ILE A 157 -16.14 -17.66 -10.04
N LEU A 158 -17.03 -16.93 -10.72
CA LEU A 158 -16.90 -15.47 -10.86
C LEU A 158 -17.07 -14.75 -9.53
N TYR A 159 -18.02 -15.18 -8.70
CA TYR A 159 -18.21 -14.61 -7.38
C TYR A 159 -16.99 -14.89 -6.50
N ALA A 160 -16.43 -16.11 -6.51
CA ALA A 160 -15.21 -16.43 -5.79
C ALA A 160 -14.01 -15.56 -6.23
N LEU A 161 -13.89 -15.24 -7.52
CA LEU A 161 -12.85 -14.34 -8.01
C LEU A 161 -12.94 -12.93 -7.40
N GLY A 162 -14.16 -12.38 -7.32
CA GLY A 162 -14.40 -11.08 -6.68
C GLY A 162 -14.30 -11.13 -5.16
N ASP A 163 -14.67 -12.25 -4.55
CA ASP A 163 -14.74 -12.42 -3.11
C ASP A 163 -13.41 -12.84 -2.46
N ALA A 164 -12.49 -13.43 -3.23
CA ALA A 164 -11.24 -14.00 -2.72
C ALA A 164 -10.46 -13.03 -1.81
N LEU A 165 -10.31 -11.78 -2.20
CA LEU A 165 -9.60 -10.80 -1.37
C LEU A 165 -10.32 -10.52 -0.04
N PHE A 166 -11.65 -10.46 -0.06
CA PHE A 166 -12.44 -10.24 1.17
C PHE A 166 -12.35 -11.45 2.09
N TYR A 167 -12.39 -12.66 1.53
CA TYR A 167 -12.24 -13.90 2.28
C TYR A 167 -10.83 -14.04 2.87
N PHE A 168 -9.79 -13.76 2.07
CA PHE A 168 -8.39 -13.82 2.49
C PHE A 168 -7.85 -12.46 2.97
N PHE A 169 -8.73 -11.55 3.39
CA PHE A 169 -8.36 -10.22 3.83
C PHE A 169 -7.37 -10.23 5.01
N PRO A 170 -7.51 -11.11 6.01
CA PRO A 170 -6.52 -11.24 7.08
C PRO A 170 -5.11 -11.59 6.57
N VAL A 171 -5.01 -12.37 5.49
CA VAL A 171 -3.73 -12.75 4.87
C VAL A 171 -3.07 -11.55 4.21
N ALA A 172 -3.83 -10.79 3.42
CA ALA A 172 -3.35 -9.57 2.76
C ALA A 172 -2.91 -8.50 3.77
N LEU A 173 -3.70 -8.30 4.83
CA LEU A 173 -3.33 -7.38 5.92
C LEU A 173 -2.13 -7.87 6.72
N GLY A 174 -2.02 -9.17 6.98
CA GLY A 174 -0.85 -9.76 7.65
C GLY A 174 0.45 -9.52 6.88
N TRP A 175 0.42 -9.71 5.56
CA TRP A 175 1.54 -9.37 4.67
C TRP A 175 1.91 -7.88 4.74
N SER A 176 0.92 -6.99 4.60
CA SER A 176 1.15 -5.54 4.62
C SER A 176 1.66 -5.05 5.98
N ALA A 177 1.11 -5.59 7.07
CA ALA A 177 1.58 -5.31 8.43
C ALA A 177 3.03 -5.79 8.62
N ALA A 178 3.38 -6.98 8.14
CA ALA A 178 4.76 -7.47 8.22
C ALA A 178 5.74 -6.53 7.50
N LYS A 179 5.39 -6.07 6.28
CA LYS A 179 6.18 -5.04 5.58
C LYS A 179 6.30 -3.74 6.38
N ARG A 180 5.19 -3.26 6.97
CA ARG A 180 5.19 -2.01 7.76
C ARG A 180 6.04 -2.10 9.02
N PHE A 181 6.04 -3.25 9.69
CA PHE A 181 6.81 -3.48 10.91
C PHE A 181 8.24 -4.01 10.67
N GLY A 182 8.65 -4.19 9.40
CA GLY A 182 9.96 -4.74 9.05
C GLY A 182 10.14 -6.21 9.46
N MET A 183 9.05 -6.95 9.61
CA MET A 183 9.07 -8.40 9.84
C MET A 183 9.15 -9.14 8.51
N LYS A 184 9.67 -10.37 8.51
CA LYS A 184 9.61 -11.22 7.30
C LYS A 184 8.14 -11.45 6.92
N GLU A 185 7.84 -11.24 5.65
CA GLU A 185 6.49 -11.26 5.08
C GLU A 185 5.78 -12.60 5.33
N LEU A 186 6.55 -13.70 5.30
CA LEU A 186 6.03 -15.05 5.53
C LEU A 186 5.37 -15.20 6.91
N TYR A 187 5.87 -14.53 7.95
CA TYR A 187 5.23 -14.58 9.27
C TYR A 187 3.88 -13.86 9.27
N GLY A 188 3.81 -12.70 8.60
CA GLY A 188 2.57 -11.95 8.44
C GLY A 188 1.51 -12.73 7.69
N ILE A 189 1.88 -13.33 6.55
CA ILE A 189 1.00 -14.20 5.76
C ILE A 189 0.52 -15.38 6.61
N THR A 190 1.42 -16.02 7.37
CA THR A 190 1.09 -17.17 8.22
C THR A 190 0.09 -16.79 9.31
N LEU A 191 0.29 -15.66 9.99
CA LEU A 191 -0.62 -15.15 11.01
C LEU A 191 -2.01 -14.86 10.44
N GLY A 192 -2.08 -14.23 9.26
CA GLY A 192 -3.33 -14.03 8.55
C GLY A 192 -3.99 -15.35 8.13
N GLY A 193 -3.19 -16.33 7.70
CA GLY A 193 -3.66 -17.67 7.32
C GLY A 193 -4.30 -18.44 8.48
N ILE A 194 -3.76 -18.30 9.69
CA ILE A 194 -4.34 -18.90 10.91
C ILE A 194 -5.75 -18.35 11.16
N LEU A 195 -5.98 -17.06 10.93
CA LEU A 195 -7.29 -16.43 11.16
C LEU A 195 -8.38 -16.94 10.20
N VAL A 196 -7.99 -17.35 8.99
CA VAL A 196 -8.89 -17.91 7.97
C VAL A 196 -8.80 -19.44 7.89
N TYR A 197 -8.18 -20.08 8.87
CA TYR A 197 -8.04 -21.53 8.89
C TYR A 197 -9.42 -22.20 8.93
N PRO A 198 -9.73 -23.18 8.05
CA PRO A 198 -11.09 -23.70 7.87
C PRO A 198 -11.75 -24.18 9.17
N THR A 199 -10.99 -24.82 10.06
CA THR A 199 -11.50 -25.27 11.36
C THR A 199 -11.86 -24.11 12.28
N LEU A 200 -11.08 -23.02 12.25
CA LEU A 200 -11.35 -21.82 13.04
C LEU A 200 -12.59 -21.10 12.51
N VAL A 201 -12.68 -20.93 11.19
CA VAL A 201 -13.86 -20.33 10.52
C VAL A 201 -15.12 -21.15 10.80
N SER A 202 -15.03 -22.48 10.76
CA SER A 202 -16.15 -23.38 11.07
C SER A 202 -16.55 -23.34 12.55
N ALA A 203 -15.58 -23.21 13.46
CA ALA A 203 -15.88 -23.08 14.89
C ALA A 203 -16.63 -21.78 15.20
N VAL A 204 -16.29 -20.71 14.49
CA VAL A 204 -16.96 -19.39 14.59
C VAL A 204 -18.38 -19.39 14.04
N THR A 205 -18.73 -20.28 13.12
CA THR A 205 -20.10 -20.41 12.58
C THR A 205 -20.95 -21.44 13.32
N SER A 206 -20.36 -22.15 14.29
CA SER A 206 -21.01 -23.21 15.07
C SER A 206 -22.06 -22.68 16.07
N LYS A 207 -22.79 -23.60 16.73
CA LYS A 207 -23.89 -23.27 17.65
C LYS A 207 -23.40 -22.35 18.78
N THR A 208 -24.17 -21.30 19.07
CA THR A 208 -23.89 -20.35 20.15
C THR A 208 -23.85 -21.06 21.51
N LEU A 209 -22.76 -20.86 22.25
CA LEU A 209 -22.56 -21.38 23.61
C LEU A 209 -23.37 -20.54 24.60
N TYR A 210 -23.20 -19.23 24.55
CA TYR A 210 -23.93 -18.23 25.33
C TYR A 210 -23.84 -16.87 24.64
N THR A 211 -24.74 -15.94 24.97
CA THR A 211 -24.82 -14.62 24.34
C THR A 211 -24.56 -13.54 25.38
N PHE A 212 -23.53 -12.72 25.16
CA PHE A 212 -23.35 -11.50 25.94
C PHE A 212 -24.37 -10.45 25.52
N PHE A 213 -24.88 -9.69 26.50
CA PHE A 213 -25.84 -8.60 26.29
C PHE A 213 -27.11 -9.02 25.50
N ALA A 214 -27.61 -10.22 25.77
CA ALA A 214 -28.84 -10.74 25.17
C ALA A 214 -30.01 -9.74 25.36
N GLY A 215 -30.69 -9.39 24.27
CA GLY A 215 -31.81 -8.43 24.27
C GLY A 215 -31.44 -6.96 24.04
N SER A 216 -30.15 -6.64 23.84
CA SER A 216 -29.68 -5.30 23.46
C SER A 216 -29.23 -5.24 21.99
N ALA A 217 -29.06 -4.02 21.46
CA ALA A 217 -28.45 -3.78 20.14
C ALA A 217 -26.99 -4.29 20.05
N PHE A 218 -26.36 -4.62 21.18
CA PHE A 218 -25.00 -5.12 21.29
C PHE A 218 -24.94 -6.61 21.65
N SER A 219 -25.96 -7.38 21.26
CA SER A 219 -25.98 -8.83 21.48
C SER A 219 -24.79 -9.51 20.79
N LEU A 220 -23.93 -10.16 21.56
CA LEU A 220 -22.69 -10.80 21.08
C LEU A 220 -22.77 -12.31 21.35
N PRO A 221 -23.13 -13.14 20.34
CA PRO A 221 -23.14 -14.58 20.48
C PRO A 221 -21.71 -15.12 20.56
N VAL A 222 -21.36 -15.76 21.67
CA VAL A 222 -20.09 -16.46 21.84
C VAL A 222 -20.23 -17.89 21.33
N ARG A 223 -19.33 -18.28 20.42
CA ARG A 223 -19.34 -19.60 19.76
C ARG A 223 -18.05 -20.39 20.00
N LEU A 224 -17.00 -19.71 20.46
CA LEU A 224 -15.69 -20.30 20.72
C LEU A 224 -15.11 -19.76 22.04
N THR A 225 -14.37 -20.59 22.76
CA THR A 225 -13.57 -20.19 23.92
C THR A 225 -12.13 -20.62 23.74
N PHE A 226 -11.19 -19.73 24.06
CA PHE A 226 -9.76 -20.03 24.08
C PHE A 226 -9.25 -19.87 25.52
N LEU A 227 -8.73 -20.95 26.13
CA LEU A 227 -8.27 -20.97 27.52
C LEU A 227 -9.31 -20.43 28.53
N GLY A 228 -10.60 -20.71 28.28
CA GLY A 228 -11.71 -20.21 29.10
C GLY A 228 -12.14 -18.77 28.81
N ILE A 229 -11.43 -18.07 27.91
CA ILE A 229 -11.76 -16.71 27.48
C ILE A 229 -12.68 -16.79 26.25
N PRO A 230 -13.83 -16.10 26.26
CA PRO A 230 -14.72 -16.03 25.09
C PRO A 230 -14.01 -15.39 23.89
N VAL A 231 -14.08 -16.08 22.76
CA VAL A 231 -13.64 -15.52 21.47
C VAL A 231 -14.88 -15.02 20.76
N VAL A 232 -15.03 -13.69 20.73
CA VAL A 232 -16.13 -13.01 20.07
C VAL A 232 -15.77 -12.78 18.62
N THR A 233 -16.58 -13.33 17.73
CA THR A 233 -16.38 -13.23 16.29
C THR A 233 -17.72 -12.90 15.64
N GLN A 234 -17.72 -11.87 14.81
CA GLN A 234 -18.87 -11.52 14.00
C GLN A 234 -18.90 -12.44 12.77
N THR A 235 -20.02 -13.11 12.56
CA THR A 235 -20.32 -13.77 11.28
C THR A 235 -20.80 -12.69 10.30
N TYR A 236 -20.06 -12.49 9.21
CA TYR A 236 -20.41 -11.60 8.10
C TYR A 236 -20.98 -12.39 6.93
#